data_AF-A0A536ATR3-F1
#
_entry.id   AF-A0A536ATR3-F1
#
_cell.length_a   1.000
_cell.length_b   1.000
_cell.length_c   1.000
_cell.angle_alpha   90.00
_cell.angle_beta   90.00
_cell.angle_gamma   90.00
#
_symmetry.space_group_name_H-M   'P 1'
#
loop_
_entity.id
_entity.type
_entity.pdbx_description
1 polymer ?
#
loop_
_entity_poly.entity_id
_entity_poly.type
_entity_poly.pdbx_seq_one_letter_code
_entity_poly.pdbx_strand_id
1 'polypeptide(L)'
;MLVIAPYAVTVPLAFVAAQQLDPATGAGLVALSLAPGALLAPAIVSAAGGRRADMAGALVLGTVVISFVLVVARPEGNSLALTAVQAFAVASVAAGAMPTVRDRLLVPLRWAGHLAALAVIGLALANAPRIDIGAVLVAVAATALTLGAAGAVALALRRDLLSAVAAVGTRDPVLATALAWSTFGVDATAVPLASAAILGIVAGALVIRRR
;
A
#
# COMPACT_ATOMS: atom_id res chain seq x y z
N MET A 1 14.84 -9.70 4.99
CA MET A 1 13.92 -10.58 5.75
C MET A 1 12.65 -9.87 6.19
N LEU A 2 12.73 -8.72 6.86
CA LEU A 2 11.55 -8.06 7.43
C LEU A 2 10.48 -7.62 6.41
N VAL A 3 10.88 -7.35 5.16
CA VAL A 3 9.97 -7.02 4.05
C VAL A 3 9.61 -8.26 3.23
N ILE A 4 10.61 -9.09 2.90
CA ILE A 4 10.45 -10.27 2.03
C ILE A 4 9.54 -11.33 2.67
N ALA A 5 9.73 -11.67 3.96
CA ALA A 5 9.00 -12.76 4.58
C ALA A 5 7.48 -12.50 4.67
N PRO A 6 7.00 -11.31 5.08
CA PRO A 6 5.57 -11.01 5.02
C PRO A 6 4.98 -11.08 3.61
N TYR A 7 5.71 -10.62 2.59
CA TYR A 7 5.26 -10.70 1.19
C TYR A 7 5.21 -12.13 0.68
N ALA A 8 6.24 -12.94 0.99
CA ALA A 8 6.32 -14.34 0.60
C ALA A 8 5.17 -15.19 1.16
N VAL A 9 4.55 -14.77 2.27
CA VAL A 9 3.37 -15.43 2.85
C VAL A 9 2.08 -14.83 2.32
N THR A 10 1.94 -13.50 2.41
CA THR A 10 0.66 -12.82 2.14
C THR A 10 0.29 -12.82 0.65
N VAL A 11 1.26 -12.73 -0.25
CA VAL A 11 0.99 -12.68 -1.69
C VAL A 11 0.48 -14.03 -2.21
N PRO A 12 1.18 -15.17 -2.02
CA PRO A 12 0.66 -16.46 -2.50
C PRO A 12 -0.71 -16.82 -1.90
N LEU A 13 -0.91 -16.52 -0.61
CA LEU A 13 -2.21 -16.74 0.04
C LEU A 13 -3.33 -15.91 -0.59
N ALA A 14 -3.05 -14.64 -0.94
CA ALA A 14 -4.02 -13.81 -1.64
C ALA A 14 -4.39 -14.38 -3.02
N PHE A 15 -3.41 -14.90 -3.77
CA PHE A 15 -3.66 -15.56 -5.05
C PHE A 15 -4.51 -16.84 -4.90
N VAL A 16 -4.20 -17.68 -3.92
CA VAL A 16 -4.96 -18.92 -3.66
C VAL A 16 -6.38 -18.58 -3.20
N ALA A 17 -6.53 -17.63 -2.28
CA ALA A 17 -7.84 -17.21 -1.79
C ALA A 17 -8.69 -16.56 -2.89
N ALA A 18 -8.08 -15.78 -3.79
CA ALA A 18 -8.78 -15.14 -4.89
C ALA A 18 -9.46 -16.13 -5.84
N GLN A 19 -8.96 -17.36 -5.97
CA GLN A 19 -9.60 -18.40 -6.79
C GLN A 19 -10.92 -18.92 -6.18
N GLN A 20 -11.17 -18.65 -4.90
CA GLN A 20 -12.35 -19.09 -4.16
C GLN A 20 -13.38 -17.96 -3.99
N LEU A 21 -13.06 -16.75 -4.45
CA LEU A 21 -13.90 -15.57 -4.34
C LEU A 21 -14.57 -15.26 -5.68
N ASP A 22 -15.56 -14.38 -5.67
CA ASP A 22 -16.06 -13.80 -6.91
C ASP A 22 -14.91 -13.07 -7.65
N PRO A 23 -14.94 -13.02 -8.99
CA PRO A 23 -13.80 -12.51 -9.78
C PRO A 23 -13.38 -11.07 -9.42
N ALA A 24 -14.34 -10.20 -9.09
CA ALA A 24 -14.07 -8.80 -8.79
C ALA A 24 -13.38 -8.65 -7.41
N THR A 25 -13.91 -9.31 -6.38
CA THR A 25 -13.32 -9.32 -5.04
C THR A 25 -11.95 -10.02 -5.03
N GLY A 26 -11.82 -11.14 -5.76
CA GLY A 26 -10.54 -11.84 -5.92
C GLY A 26 -9.48 -10.97 -6.60
N ALA A 27 -9.84 -10.28 -7.69
CA ALA A 27 -8.96 -9.34 -8.36
C ALA A 27 -8.54 -8.16 -7.47
N GLY A 28 -9.50 -7.60 -6.71
CA GLY A 28 -9.23 -6.54 -5.74
C GLY A 28 -8.30 -6.98 -4.60
N LEU A 29 -8.47 -8.20 -4.08
CA LEU A 29 -7.60 -8.80 -3.09
C LEU A 29 -6.17 -8.97 -3.63
N VAL A 30 -6.05 -9.46 -4.86
CA VAL A 30 -4.74 -9.64 -5.51
C VAL A 30 -4.06 -8.29 -5.71
N ALA A 31 -4.76 -7.27 -6.22
CA ALA A 31 -4.23 -5.92 -6.37
C ALA A 31 -3.76 -5.32 -5.03
N LEU A 32 -4.55 -5.49 -3.96
CA LEU A 32 -4.18 -5.06 -2.61
C LEU A 32 -2.95 -5.78 -2.06
N SER A 33 -2.83 -7.09 -2.32
CA SER A 33 -1.68 -7.90 -1.89
C SER A 33 -0.37 -7.53 -2.59
N LEU A 34 -0.47 -6.93 -3.79
CA LEU A 34 0.67 -6.50 -4.58
C LEU A 34 1.09 -5.07 -4.25
N ALA A 35 0.19 -4.24 -3.72
CA ALA A 35 0.47 -2.87 -3.36
C ALA A 35 1.59 -2.77 -2.30
N PRO A 36 2.43 -1.72 -2.34
CA PRO A 36 3.47 -1.52 -1.35
C PRO A 36 2.88 -1.15 0.01
N GLY A 37 3.74 -1.02 1.03
CA GLY A 37 3.36 -0.46 2.32
C GLY A 37 2.81 0.96 2.20
N ALA A 38 1.93 1.35 3.12
CA ALA A 38 1.32 2.68 3.07
C ALA A 38 2.40 3.77 3.14
N LEU A 39 2.40 4.69 2.16
CA LEU A 39 3.38 5.79 2.10
C LEU A 39 3.32 6.71 3.33
N LEU A 40 2.19 6.72 4.04
CA LEU A 40 1.99 7.45 5.28
C LEU A 40 2.58 6.76 6.52
N ALA A 41 3.16 5.57 6.41
CA ALA A 41 3.69 4.81 7.54
C ALA A 41 4.67 5.60 8.44
N PRO A 42 5.62 6.41 7.92
CA PRO A 42 6.49 7.24 8.77
C PRO A 42 5.72 8.29 9.57
N ALA A 43 4.65 8.85 8.98
CA ALA A 43 3.76 9.79 9.65
C ALA A 43 2.91 9.09 10.72
N ILE A 44 2.45 7.87 10.45
CA ILE A 44 1.73 7.04 11.42
C ILE A 44 2.65 6.69 12.60
N VAL A 45 3.91 6.33 12.33
CA VAL A 45 4.89 5.99 13.37
C VAL A 45 5.23 7.19 14.24
N SER A 46 5.47 8.35 13.63
CA SER A 46 5.74 9.59 14.37
C SER A 46 4.50 10.07 15.15
N ALA A 47 3.32 10.03 14.53
CA ALA A 47 2.04 10.32 15.20
C ALA A 47 1.79 9.37 16.37
N ALA A 48 2.11 8.08 16.25
CA ALA A 48 2.04 7.07 17.31
C ALA A 48 3.21 7.13 18.31
N GLY A 49 4.13 8.10 18.17
CA GLY A 49 5.26 8.40 19.06
C GLY A 49 6.37 7.37 19.04
N GLY A 50 6.44 6.60 17.96
CA GLY A 50 7.59 5.77 17.66
C GLY A 50 8.81 6.64 17.36
N ARG A 51 9.97 6.26 17.89
CA ARG A 51 11.25 6.95 17.68
C ARG A 51 11.94 6.58 16.36
N ARG A 52 11.32 5.72 15.55
CA ARG A 52 11.94 5.07 14.38
C ARG A 52 11.17 5.32 13.08
N ALA A 53 10.66 6.54 12.90
CA ALA A 53 9.99 6.94 11.66
C ALA A 53 10.89 6.76 10.42
N ASP A 54 12.20 6.98 10.54
CA ASP A 54 13.17 6.76 9.45
C ASP A 54 13.27 5.27 9.06
N MET A 55 13.19 4.37 10.05
CA MET A 55 13.17 2.92 9.79
C MET A 55 11.88 2.53 9.04
N ALA A 56 10.75 3.11 9.40
CA ALA A 56 9.50 2.90 8.67
C ALA A 56 9.62 3.40 7.22
N GLY A 57 10.24 4.55 6.98
CA GLY A 57 10.51 5.05 5.63
C GLY A 57 11.38 4.10 4.80
N ALA A 58 12.46 3.58 5.39
CA ALA A 58 13.33 2.61 4.73
C ALA A 58 12.59 1.29 4.41
N LEU A 59 11.73 0.83 5.32
CA LEU A 59 10.92 -0.37 5.11
C LEU A 59 9.88 -0.16 3.99
N VAL A 60 9.21 1.00 3.94
CA VAL A 60 8.30 1.35 2.85
C VAL A 60 9.02 1.32 1.52
N LEU A 61 10.22 1.90 1.42
CA LEU A 61 11.00 1.86 0.18
C LEU A 61 11.30 0.41 -0.25
N GLY A 62 11.65 -0.47 0.70
CA GLY A 62 11.79 -1.90 0.44
C GLY A 62 10.50 -2.55 -0.07
N THR A 63 9.33 -2.19 0.47
CA THR A 63 8.04 -2.70 -0.03
C THR A 63 7.72 -2.19 -1.44
N VAL A 64 8.08 -0.96 -1.78
CA VAL A 64 7.91 -0.38 -3.13
C VAL A 64 8.71 -1.17 -4.15
N VAL A 65 9.97 -1.47 -3.86
CA VAL A 65 10.81 -2.27 -4.77
C VAL A 65 10.24 -3.66 -4.98
N ILE A 66 9.86 -4.35 -3.90
CA ILE A 66 9.26 -5.70 -4.00
C ILE A 66 7.92 -5.65 -4.76
N SER A 67 7.07 -4.68 -4.47
CA SER A 67 5.80 -4.46 -5.16
C SER A 67 6.01 -4.30 -6.67
N PHE A 68 6.96 -3.47 -7.10
CA PHE A 68 7.28 -3.32 -8.52
C PHE A 68 7.75 -4.62 -9.16
N VAL A 69 8.65 -5.36 -8.52
CA VAL A 69 9.12 -6.65 -9.03
C VAL A 69 7.94 -7.61 -9.20
N LEU A 70 7.05 -7.70 -8.21
CA LEU A 70 5.89 -8.59 -8.25
C LEU A 70 4.87 -8.18 -9.31
N VAL A 71 4.64 -6.88 -9.51
CA VAL A 71 3.70 -6.38 -10.52
C VAL A 71 4.26 -6.58 -11.93
N VAL A 72 5.55 -6.26 -12.17
CA VAL A 72 6.20 -6.41 -13.49
C VAL A 72 6.38 -7.87 -13.88
N ALA A 73 6.60 -8.77 -12.91
CA ALA A 73 6.73 -10.20 -13.17
C ALA A 73 5.44 -10.88 -13.68
N ARG A 74 4.30 -10.16 -13.69
CA ARG A 74 3.03 -10.71 -14.19
C ARG A 74 2.90 -10.52 -15.70
N PRO A 75 2.29 -11.48 -16.41
CA PRO A 75 1.99 -11.34 -17.84
C PRO A 75 0.98 -10.22 -18.12
N GLU A 76 0.08 -9.95 -17.16
CA GLU A 76 -0.84 -8.80 -17.16
C GLU A 76 -0.20 -7.52 -16.57
N GLY A 77 1.08 -7.62 -16.17
CA GLY A 77 1.91 -6.57 -15.58
C GLY A 77 2.11 -5.41 -16.53
N ASN A 78 1.10 -4.53 -16.49
CA ASN A 78 0.73 -3.52 -17.44
C ASN A 78 1.83 -2.44 -17.67
N SER A 79 1.76 -1.77 -18.81
CA SER A 79 2.56 -0.59 -19.18
C SER A 79 2.60 0.49 -18.08
N LEU A 80 1.56 0.56 -17.24
CA LEU A 80 1.46 1.40 -16.05
C LEU A 80 2.48 1.09 -14.96
N ALA A 81 2.76 -0.19 -14.71
CA ALA A 81 3.78 -0.58 -13.74
C ALA A 81 5.18 -0.18 -14.23
N LEU A 82 5.43 -0.35 -15.52
CA LEU A 82 6.69 0.06 -16.15
C LEU A 82 6.85 1.59 -16.14
N THR A 83 5.79 2.35 -16.43
CA THR A 83 5.83 3.82 -16.34
C THR A 83 6.01 4.30 -14.90
N ALA A 84 5.39 3.64 -13.91
CA ALA A 84 5.59 3.95 -12.50
C ALA A 84 7.04 3.67 -12.05
N VAL A 85 7.62 2.54 -12.47
CA VAL A 85 9.03 2.19 -12.20
C VAL A 85 9.97 3.21 -12.86
N GLN A 86 9.70 3.58 -14.11
CA GLN A 86 10.47 4.61 -14.82
C GLN A 86 10.37 5.97 -14.12
N ALA A 87 9.16 6.41 -13.75
CA ALA A 87 8.96 7.66 -13.02
C ALA A 87 9.69 7.64 -11.67
N PHE A 88 9.65 6.52 -10.95
CA PHE A 88 10.38 6.35 -9.70
C PHE A 88 11.90 6.40 -9.91
N ALA A 89 12.43 5.74 -10.94
CA ALA A 89 13.85 5.76 -11.26
C ALA A 89 14.32 7.17 -11.65
N VAL A 90 13.59 7.85 -12.54
CA VAL A 90 13.88 9.23 -12.95
C VAL A 90 13.83 10.18 -11.75
N ALA A 91 12.80 10.08 -10.92
CA ALA A 91 12.67 10.91 -9.72
C ALA A 91 13.80 10.65 -8.72
N SER A 92 14.22 9.39 -8.54
CA SER A 92 15.31 9.01 -7.63
C SER A 92 16.66 9.56 -8.11
N VAL A 93 16.95 9.44 -9.42
CA VAL A 93 18.16 10.00 -10.04
C VAL A 93 18.15 11.52 -9.95
N ALA A 94 17.03 12.17 -10.30
CA ALA A 94 16.91 13.62 -10.21
C ALA A 94 17.07 14.13 -8.77
N ALA A 95 16.49 13.43 -7.78
CA ALA A 95 16.61 13.76 -6.37
C ALA A 95 18.04 13.60 -5.84
N GLY A 96 18.82 12.67 -6.38
CA GLY A 96 20.23 12.48 -6.06
C GLY A 96 21.16 13.49 -6.77
N ALA A 97 20.86 13.81 -8.02
CA ALA A 97 21.67 14.73 -8.83
C ALA A 97 21.44 16.21 -8.49
N MET A 98 20.23 16.58 -8.05
CA MET A 98 19.84 17.98 -7.84
C MET A 98 19.16 18.18 -6.47
N PRO A 99 19.89 18.09 -5.35
CA PRO A 99 19.31 18.17 -4.00
C PRO A 99 18.61 19.52 -3.72
N THR A 100 19.14 20.63 -4.24
CA THR A 100 18.52 21.96 -4.11
C THR A 100 17.19 22.08 -4.85
N VAL A 101 17.05 21.42 -6.00
CA VAL A 101 15.80 21.39 -6.77
C VAL A 101 14.80 20.46 -6.09
N ARG A 102 15.27 19.28 -5.64
CA ARG A 102 14.47 18.34 -4.84
C ARG A 102 13.82 19.06 -3.67
N ASP A 103 14.60 19.75 -2.83
CA ASP A 103 14.10 20.35 -1.60
C ASP A 103 13.05 21.44 -1.86
N ARG A 104 13.21 22.22 -2.94
CA ARG A 104 12.22 23.21 -3.38
C ARG A 104 10.94 22.56 -3.92
N LEU A 105 11.07 21.43 -4.60
CA LEU A 105 9.96 20.74 -5.22
C LEU A 105 9.25 19.74 -4.30
N LEU A 106 9.83 19.37 -3.15
CA LEU A 106 9.23 18.42 -2.21
C LEU A 106 7.82 18.83 -1.76
N VAL A 107 7.64 20.10 -1.40
CA VAL A 107 6.33 20.62 -0.95
C VAL A 107 5.28 20.56 -2.06
N PRO A 108 5.51 21.13 -3.27
CA PRO A 108 4.53 21.04 -4.34
C PRO A 108 4.29 19.60 -4.82
N LEU A 109 5.32 18.74 -4.89
CA LEU A 109 5.13 17.32 -5.24
C LEU A 109 4.27 16.59 -4.21
N ARG A 110 4.43 16.89 -2.92
CA ARG A 110 3.56 16.32 -1.88
C ARG A 110 2.11 16.72 -2.15
N TRP A 111 1.82 18.00 -2.37
CA TRP A 111 0.46 18.45 -2.69
C TRP A 111 -0.10 17.79 -3.95
N ALA A 112 0.68 17.75 -5.02
CA ALA A 112 0.30 17.07 -6.26
C ALA A 112 0.00 15.58 -6.01
N GLY A 113 0.80 14.90 -5.18
CA GLY A 113 0.56 13.51 -4.78
C GLY A 113 -0.74 13.31 -4.00
N HIS A 114 -1.08 14.23 -3.08
CA HIS A 114 -2.36 14.17 -2.36
C HIS A 114 -3.55 14.41 -3.31
N LEU A 115 -3.43 15.37 -4.23
CA LEU A 115 -4.46 15.62 -5.24
C LEU A 115 -4.63 14.42 -6.18
N ALA A 116 -3.53 13.80 -6.61
CA ALA A 116 -3.57 12.58 -7.42
C ALA A 116 -4.24 11.42 -6.65
N ALA A 117 -3.92 11.24 -5.37
CA ALA A 117 -4.57 10.24 -4.53
C ALA A 117 -6.07 10.48 -4.39
N LEU A 118 -6.48 11.74 -4.14
CA LEU A 118 -7.88 12.13 -4.07
C LEU A 118 -8.59 11.91 -5.41
N ALA A 119 -7.93 12.21 -6.53
CA ALA A 119 -8.47 11.94 -7.86
C ALA A 119 -8.69 10.45 -8.09
N VAL A 120 -7.72 9.59 -7.76
CA VAL A 120 -7.85 8.12 -7.90
C VAL A 120 -9.01 7.58 -7.07
N ILE A 121 -9.08 7.95 -5.78
CA ILE A 121 -10.15 7.51 -4.88
C ILE A 121 -11.50 8.07 -5.36
N GLY A 122 -11.57 9.36 -5.66
CA GLY A 122 -12.79 10.05 -6.06
C GLY A 122 -13.35 9.50 -7.38
N LEU A 123 -12.49 9.27 -8.37
CA LEU A 123 -12.86 8.64 -9.63
C LEU A 123 -13.31 7.20 -9.41
N ALA A 124 -12.65 6.43 -8.53
CA ALA A 124 -13.07 5.07 -8.26
C ALA A 124 -14.46 5.05 -7.61
N LEU A 125 -14.71 5.90 -6.61
CA LEU A 125 -16.01 6.04 -5.96
C LEU A 125 -17.11 6.54 -6.91
N ALA A 126 -16.78 7.47 -7.82
CA ALA A 126 -17.72 8.01 -8.80
C ALA A 126 -18.22 6.95 -9.79
N ASN A 127 -17.43 5.91 -10.04
CA ASN A 127 -17.85 4.78 -10.86
C ASN A 127 -18.63 3.69 -10.07
N ALA A 128 -19.06 4.01 -8.84
CA ALA A 128 -19.96 3.23 -7.99
C ALA A 128 -19.61 1.73 -7.90
N PRO A 129 -18.40 1.36 -7.42
CA PRO A 129 -18.07 -0.03 -7.18
C PRO A 129 -19.06 -0.62 -6.19
N ARG A 130 -19.50 -1.86 -6.44
CA ARG A 130 -20.35 -2.59 -5.50
C ARG A 130 -19.54 -2.97 -4.27
N ILE A 131 -19.50 -2.08 -3.27
CA ILE A 131 -18.93 -2.39 -1.95
C ILE A 131 -20.00 -3.17 -1.18
N ASP A 132 -19.88 -4.49 -1.22
CA ASP A 132 -20.71 -5.41 -0.45
C ASP A 132 -20.02 -5.85 0.85
N ILE A 133 -20.75 -6.58 1.70
CA ILE A 133 -20.20 -7.06 2.97
C ILE A 133 -19.06 -8.07 2.75
N GLY A 134 -19.08 -8.80 1.63
CA GLY A 134 -18.03 -9.74 1.24
C GLY A 134 -16.70 -9.04 1.01
N ALA A 135 -16.68 -7.99 0.18
CA ALA A 135 -15.49 -7.18 -0.07
C ALA A 135 -14.94 -6.53 1.20
N VAL A 136 -15.82 -6.07 2.10
CA VAL A 136 -15.42 -5.53 3.41
C VAL A 136 -14.77 -6.61 4.28
N LEU A 137 -15.35 -7.80 4.38
CA LEU A 137 -14.78 -8.91 5.16
C LEU A 137 -13.43 -9.36 4.60
N VAL A 138 -13.30 -9.46 3.28
CA VAL A 138 -12.04 -9.77 2.61
C VAL A 138 -11.00 -8.70 2.87
N ALA A 139 -11.37 -7.41 2.81
CA ALA A 139 -10.47 -6.32 3.16
C ALA A 139 -10.00 -6.43 4.62
N VAL A 140 -10.91 -6.66 5.58
CA VAL A 140 -10.57 -6.83 7.00
C VAL A 140 -9.62 -8.01 7.19
N ALA A 141 -9.93 -9.18 6.60
CA ALA A 141 -9.10 -10.37 6.70
C ALA A 141 -7.70 -10.15 6.09
N ALA A 142 -7.62 -9.53 4.91
CA ALA A 142 -6.37 -9.20 4.26
C ALA A 142 -5.52 -8.25 5.12
N THR A 143 -6.14 -7.19 5.65
CA THR A 143 -5.44 -6.21 6.50
C THR A 143 -4.95 -6.85 7.80
N ALA A 144 -5.77 -7.68 8.45
CA ALA A 144 -5.38 -8.41 9.65
C ALA A 144 -4.23 -9.38 9.37
N LEU A 145 -4.27 -10.09 8.24
CA LEU A 145 -3.22 -11.01 7.83
C LEU A 145 -1.89 -10.29 7.58
N THR A 146 -1.90 -9.16 6.86
CA THR A 146 -0.67 -8.42 6.56
C THR A 146 -0.07 -7.78 7.82
N LEU A 147 -0.91 -7.20 8.69
CA LEU A 147 -0.48 -6.65 9.98
C LEU A 147 0.08 -7.76 10.88
N GLY A 148 -0.61 -8.90 10.97
CA GLY A 148 -0.19 -10.05 11.76
C GLY A 148 1.12 -10.67 11.27
N ALA A 149 1.28 -10.85 9.96
CA ALA A 149 2.50 -11.37 9.37
C ALA A 149 3.71 -10.45 9.63
N ALA A 150 3.54 -9.13 9.43
CA ALA A 150 4.58 -8.15 9.71
C ALA A 150 4.93 -8.12 11.21
N GLY A 151 3.93 -8.19 12.08
CA GLY A 151 4.10 -8.25 13.53
C GLY A 151 4.86 -9.49 13.99
N ALA A 152 4.47 -10.67 13.50
CA ALA A 152 5.11 -11.95 13.82
C ALA A 152 6.58 -11.97 13.39
N VAL A 153 6.88 -11.50 12.17
CA VAL A 153 8.27 -11.41 11.67
C VAL A 153 9.09 -10.40 12.47
N ALA A 154 8.50 -9.26 12.85
CA ALA A 154 9.18 -8.27 13.67
C ALA A 154 9.53 -8.82 15.07
N LEU A 155 8.60 -9.55 15.70
CA LEU A 155 8.83 -10.22 16.99
C LEU A 155 9.91 -11.29 16.88
N ALA A 156 9.83 -12.16 15.87
CA ALA A 156 10.82 -13.21 15.64
C ALA A 156 12.24 -12.65 15.43
N LEU A 157 12.35 -11.51 14.74
CA LEU A 157 13.62 -10.84 14.48
C LEU A 157 14.03 -9.83 15.56
N ARG A 158 13.24 -9.68 16.63
CA ARG A 158 13.43 -8.70 17.72
C ARG A 158 13.63 -7.26 17.20
N ARG A 159 12.83 -6.87 16.21
CA ARG A 159 12.86 -5.55 15.57
C ARG A 159 11.70 -4.68 16.06
N ASP A 160 11.72 -3.41 15.67
CA ASP A 160 10.69 -2.45 16.07
C ASP A 160 9.33 -2.82 15.49
N LEU A 161 8.40 -3.23 16.36
CA LEU A 161 7.08 -3.72 15.97
C LEU A 161 6.27 -2.64 15.27
N LEU A 162 6.30 -1.41 15.80
CA LEU A 162 5.49 -0.30 15.29
C LEU A 162 5.93 0.07 13.87
N SER A 163 7.23 0.26 13.64
CA SER A 163 7.76 0.55 12.30
C SER A 163 7.49 -0.60 11.32
N ALA A 164 7.61 -1.85 11.76
CA ALA A 164 7.35 -3.02 10.92
C ALA A 164 5.88 -3.13 10.50
N VAL A 165 4.97 -3.03 11.46
CA VAL A 165 3.52 -3.14 11.22
C VAL A 165 3.03 -1.95 10.39
N ALA A 166 3.48 -0.73 10.71
CA ALA A 166 3.10 0.45 9.95
C ALA A 166 3.63 0.42 8.51
N ALA A 167 4.89 0.04 8.30
CA ALA A 167 5.54 0.12 6.98
C ALA A 167 5.37 -1.13 6.10
N VAL A 168 5.34 -2.32 6.68
CA VAL A 168 5.27 -3.60 5.94
C VAL A 168 3.90 -4.25 6.09
N GLY A 169 3.26 -4.07 7.25
CA GLY A 169 1.97 -4.69 7.55
C GLY A 169 0.77 -3.95 6.95
N THR A 170 0.91 -2.66 6.65
CA THR A 170 -0.11 -1.92 5.89
C THR A 170 0.09 -2.10 4.40
N ARG A 171 -0.94 -1.79 3.61
CA ARG A 171 -0.89 -1.70 2.16
C ARG A 171 -1.37 -0.33 1.74
N ASP A 172 -0.74 0.25 0.72
CA ASP A 172 -1.16 1.53 0.18
C ASP A 172 -2.47 1.35 -0.60
N PRO A 173 -3.61 1.85 -0.07
CA PRO A 173 -4.90 1.62 -0.68
C PRO A 173 -5.08 2.40 -1.98
N VAL A 174 -4.36 3.52 -2.17
CA VAL A 174 -4.44 4.34 -3.38
C VAL A 174 -3.78 3.59 -4.54
N LEU A 175 -2.57 3.08 -4.30
CA LEU A 175 -1.86 2.25 -5.27
C LEU A 175 -2.61 0.93 -5.54
N ALA A 176 -3.15 0.29 -4.51
CA ALA A 176 -3.98 -0.89 -4.67
C ALA A 176 -5.22 -0.61 -5.55
N THR A 177 -5.88 0.54 -5.35
CA THR A 177 -7.05 0.96 -6.15
C THR A 177 -6.66 1.23 -7.60
N ALA A 178 -5.57 1.96 -7.82
CA ALA A 178 -5.07 2.24 -9.17
C ALA A 178 -4.66 0.95 -9.91
N LEU A 179 -4.00 0.01 -9.21
CA LEU A 179 -3.64 -1.30 -9.76
C LEU A 179 -4.88 -2.15 -10.08
N ALA A 180 -5.85 -2.18 -9.17
CA ALA A 180 -7.10 -2.92 -9.37
C ALA A 180 -7.84 -2.42 -10.60
N TRP A 181 -8.05 -1.10 -10.68
CA TRP A 181 -8.74 -0.48 -11.81
C TRP A 181 -8.02 -0.73 -13.13
N SER A 182 -6.71 -0.43 -13.19
CA SER A 182 -5.96 -0.49 -14.44
C SER A 182 -5.73 -1.90 -14.98
N THR A 183 -5.78 -2.92 -14.12
CA THR A 183 -5.47 -4.31 -14.51
C THR A 183 -6.73 -5.16 -14.64
N PHE A 184 -7.74 -4.91 -13.80
CA PHE A 184 -8.90 -5.78 -13.68
C PHE A 184 -10.25 -5.05 -13.87
N GLY A 185 -10.23 -3.73 -14.07
CA GLY A 185 -11.43 -2.92 -14.25
C GLY A 185 -11.98 -2.32 -12.95
N VAL A 186 -13.01 -1.48 -13.09
CA VAL A 186 -13.59 -0.68 -12.00
C VAL A 186 -14.11 -1.54 -10.86
N ASP A 187 -14.73 -2.68 -11.17
CA ASP A 187 -15.38 -3.53 -10.17
C ASP A 187 -14.40 -4.13 -9.14
N ALA A 188 -13.12 -4.25 -9.50
CA ALA A 188 -12.07 -4.76 -8.61
C ALA A 188 -11.63 -3.74 -7.52
N THR A 189 -12.14 -2.51 -7.54
CA THR A 189 -11.72 -1.45 -6.61
C THR A 189 -12.36 -1.54 -5.22
N ALA A 190 -13.40 -2.35 -5.04
CA ALA A 190 -14.14 -2.44 -3.78
C ALA A 190 -13.27 -2.84 -2.57
N VAL A 191 -12.44 -3.88 -2.71
CA VAL A 191 -11.56 -4.37 -1.63
C VAL A 191 -10.47 -3.33 -1.26
N PRO A 192 -9.72 -2.75 -2.22
CA PRO A 192 -8.80 -1.64 -1.94
C PRO A 192 -9.47 -0.44 -1.25
N LEU A 193 -10.65 -0.01 -1.69
CA LEU A 193 -11.36 1.11 -1.09
C LEU A 193 -11.82 0.81 0.34
N ALA A 194 -12.32 -0.40 0.59
CA ALA A 194 -12.65 -0.85 1.95
C ALA A 194 -11.41 -0.86 2.85
N SER A 195 -10.26 -1.32 2.34
CA SER A 195 -8.98 -1.25 3.08
C SER A 195 -8.54 0.19 3.37
N ALA A 196 -8.83 1.13 2.45
CA ALA A 196 -8.59 2.56 2.64
C ALA A 196 -9.40 3.11 3.82
N ALA A 197 -10.69 2.76 3.89
CA ALA A 197 -11.57 3.16 4.99
C ALA A 197 -11.08 2.59 6.33
N ILE A 198 -10.70 1.30 6.37
CA ILE A 198 -10.15 0.66 7.57
C ILE A 198 -8.89 1.39 8.05
N LEU A 199 -7.92 1.61 7.16
CA LEU A 199 -6.69 2.32 7.50
C LEU A 199 -6.95 3.75 7.95
N GLY A 200 -7.88 4.45 7.30
CA GLY A 200 -8.30 5.80 7.68
C GLY A 200 -8.90 5.86 9.08
N ILE A 201 -9.79 4.93 9.42
CA ILE A 201 -10.41 4.81 10.75
C ILE A 201 -9.34 4.53 11.80
N VAL A 202 -8.46 3.55 11.56
CA VAL A 202 -7.39 3.17 12.50
C VAL A 202 -6.41 4.33 12.71
N ALA A 203 -5.97 4.98 11.64
CA ALA A 203 -5.09 6.15 11.73
C ALA A 203 -5.76 7.32 12.46
N GLY A 204 -7.03 7.60 12.16
CA GLY A 204 -7.82 8.64 12.83
C GLY A 204 -7.96 8.37 14.33
N ALA A 205 -8.29 7.13 14.71
CA ALA A 205 -8.39 6.73 16.12
C ALA A 205 -7.06 6.88 16.87
N LEU A 206 -5.94 6.54 16.24
CA LEU A 206 -4.60 6.72 16.81
C LEU A 206 -4.24 8.19 17.04
N VAL A 207 -4.66 9.08 16.13
CA VAL A 207 -4.46 10.52 16.26
C VAL A 207 -5.33 11.10 17.39
N ILE A 208 -6.60 10.70 17.48
CA ILE A 208 -7.53 11.18 18.51
C ILE A 208 -7.06 10.77 19.90
N ARG A 209 -6.63 9.52 20.09
CA ARG A 209 -6.19 8.99 21.40
C ARG A 209 -5.00 9.74 22.02
N ARG A 210 -4.29 10.55 21.23
CA ARG A 210 -3.11 11.30 21.67
C ARG A 210 -3.36 12.77 21.99
N ARG A 211 -4.56 13.28 21.68
CA ARG A 211 -5.00 14.60 22.13
C ARG A 211 -5.69 14.46 23.48
#